data_AF-A0A2G6TGE8-F1
#
_entry.id   AF-A0A2G6TGE8-F1
#
_cell.length_a   1.000
_cell.length_b   1.000
_cell.length_c   1.000
_cell.angle_alpha   90.00
_cell.angle_beta   90.00
_cell.angle_gamma   90.00
#
_symmetry.space_group_name_H-M   'P 1'
#
loop_
_entity.id
_entity.type
_entity.pdbx_description
1 polymer ?
#
loop_
_entity_poly.entity_id
_entity_poly.type
_entity_poly.pdbx_seq_one_letter_code
_entity_poly.pdbx_strand_id
1 'polypeptide(L)'
;MREFSVILLGLFVFLVGCDKPKSETIIKKNIEVTTNKCLPHLSDNPKLENEKVLIYSEEGNDSLIISKNELNKIEILFPVFKAEFPSNPNESYASKTWENYINQDGKEKSITFSSEAGRDNFCLIYAYYLKQKNGEEKFKSEREKLIQLYRAVNGLYEGLNYSGTYYGHQHKRLYASAEYSIYQLTKGKEYFEKKYNFQKQKDLYIKTLIQYVSDEESQNVDYQEDRRYNKKRATERAEKLQEKINILEKLITNYFYLNQVQNFELTYYK
;
A
#
# COMPACT_ATOMS: atom_id res chain seq x y z
N MET A 1 49.09 -3.80 58.10
CA MET A 1 49.97 -3.48 56.94
C MET A 1 49.24 -3.81 55.65
N ARG A 2 48.69 -2.78 55.02
CA ARG A 2 48.45 -2.68 53.57
C ARG A 2 48.05 -1.22 53.33
N GLU A 3 49.04 -0.43 52.92
CA GLU A 3 48.83 0.93 52.43
C GLU A 3 48.24 0.84 51.04
N PHE A 4 47.24 1.68 50.74
CA PHE A 4 47.01 2.13 49.37
C PHE A 4 46.61 3.61 49.38
N SER A 5 47.49 4.35 48.72
CA SER A 5 47.53 5.76 48.39
C SER A 5 46.20 6.40 47.97
N VAL A 6 45.93 7.55 48.58
CA VAL A 6 44.93 8.53 48.13
C VAL A 6 45.51 9.28 46.94
N ILE A 7 44.90 9.14 45.77
CA ILE A 7 45.17 10.00 44.61
C ILE A 7 44.00 10.98 44.48
N LEU A 8 44.29 12.24 44.78
CA LEU A 8 43.45 13.40 44.58
C LEU A 8 43.55 13.79 43.09
N LEU A 9 42.46 13.70 42.33
CA LEU A 9 42.41 14.25 40.96
C LEU A 9 41.39 15.39 40.91
N GLY A 10 41.90 16.59 40.68
CA GLY A 10 41.15 17.83 40.67
C GLY A 10 40.14 17.92 39.53
N LEU A 11 38.94 18.40 39.87
CA LEU A 11 37.93 18.85 38.93
C LEU A 11 38.41 20.12 38.21
N PHE A 12 38.65 20.02 36.90
CA PHE A 12 38.70 21.19 36.00
C PHE A 12 37.29 21.42 35.43
N VAL A 13 36.61 22.44 35.96
CA VAL A 13 35.35 22.95 35.42
C VAL A 13 35.72 23.89 34.27
N PHE A 14 35.57 23.44 33.02
CA PHE A 14 35.57 24.32 31.86
C PHE A 14 34.18 24.97 31.74
N LEU A 15 34.10 26.23 32.15
CA LEU A 15 32.99 27.13 31.83
C LEU A 15 33.05 27.48 30.34
N VAL A 16 32.30 26.76 29.51
CA VAL A 16 31.98 27.20 28.15
C VAL A 16 30.69 28.00 28.24
N GLY A 17 30.83 29.33 28.10
CA GLY A 17 29.70 30.25 28.02
C GLY A 17 28.89 30.00 26.76
N CYS A 18 27.58 29.81 26.92
CA CYS A 18 26.62 29.98 25.83
C CYS A 18 26.39 31.48 25.63
N ASP A 19 26.99 32.05 24.58
CA ASP A 19 26.49 33.30 24.02
C ASP A 19 25.09 33.06 23.45
N LYS A 20 24.10 33.76 23.99
CA LYS A 20 22.74 33.78 23.42
C LYS A 20 22.79 34.45 22.05
N PRO A 21 22.37 33.79 20.96
CA PRO A 21 22.21 34.51 19.71
C PRO A 21 21.07 35.52 19.86
N LYS A 22 21.33 36.75 19.39
CA LYS A 22 20.32 37.82 19.30
C LYS A 22 19.12 37.29 18.51
N SER A 23 17.97 37.33 19.15
CA SER A 23 16.67 37.13 18.51
C SER A 23 16.46 38.24 17.48
N GLU A 24 16.89 38.03 16.25
CA GLU A 24 16.37 38.79 15.12
C GLU A 24 14.89 38.46 14.97
N THR A 25 14.07 39.45 15.24
CA THR A 25 12.64 39.44 14.96
C THR A 25 12.46 39.23 13.47
N ILE A 26 12.32 37.97 13.04
CA ILE A 26 11.81 37.65 11.71
C ILE A 26 10.39 38.21 11.70
N ILE A 27 10.24 39.37 11.07
CA ILE A 27 8.96 39.85 10.58
C ILE A 27 8.44 38.70 9.71
N LYS A 28 7.51 37.91 10.27
CA LYS A 28 6.69 37.01 9.48
C LYS A 28 5.93 37.91 8.52
N LYS A 29 6.52 38.14 7.34
CA LYS A 29 5.76 38.49 6.16
C LYS A 29 4.79 37.33 6.00
N ASN A 30 3.54 37.53 6.38
CA ASN A 30 2.43 36.75 5.87
C ASN A 30 2.53 36.90 4.35
N ILE A 31 3.22 35.97 3.72
CA ILE A 31 3.03 35.73 2.31
C ILE A 31 1.69 35.01 2.26
N GLU A 32 0.61 35.78 2.25
CA GLU A 32 -0.57 35.38 1.53
C GLU A 32 -0.11 35.13 0.09
N VAL A 33 0.28 33.89 -0.19
CA VAL A 33 0.24 33.38 -1.55
C VAL A 33 -1.23 33.13 -1.83
N THR A 34 -1.98 34.20 -2.07
CA THR A 34 -3.21 34.13 -2.86
C THR A 34 -2.76 33.87 -4.29
N THR A 35 -2.34 32.64 -4.58
CA THR A 35 -2.39 32.17 -5.95
C THR A 35 -3.86 32.17 -6.31
N ASN A 36 -4.30 33.19 -7.05
CA ASN A 36 -5.46 33.11 -7.90
C ASN A 36 -5.18 32.01 -8.94
N LYS A 37 -5.21 30.75 -8.49
CA LYS A 37 -5.05 29.60 -9.37
C LYS A 37 -6.39 29.48 -10.07
N CYS A 38 -6.48 30.07 -11.27
CA CYS A 38 -7.63 29.86 -12.13
C CYS A 38 -7.86 28.35 -12.24
N LEU A 39 -9.05 27.90 -11.89
CA LEU A 39 -9.43 26.51 -12.00
C LEU A 39 -9.28 26.06 -13.47
N PRO A 40 -8.79 24.83 -13.72
CA PRO A 40 -8.68 24.34 -15.08
C PRO A 40 -10.08 24.23 -15.70
N HIS A 41 -10.23 24.73 -16.92
CA HIS A 41 -11.44 24.56 -17.71
C HIS A 41 -11.34 23.26 -18.49
N LEU A 42 -12.22 22.29 -18.20
CA LEU A 42 -12.23 20.98 -18.84
C LEU A 42 -13.58 20.73 -19.51
N SER A 43 -13.55 20.55 -20.82
CA SER A 43 -14.70 20.17 -21.64
C SER A 43 -14.68 18.69 -21.99
N ASP A 44 -15.87 18.12 -22.15
CA ASP A 44 -16.01 16.79 -22.69
C ASP A 44 -15.72 16.81 -24.20
N ASN A 45 -15.11 15.73 -24.71
CA ASN A 45 -14.98 15.53 -26.14
C ASN A 45 -16.25 14.80 -26.63
N PRO A 46 -17.08 15.42 -27.51
CA PRO A 46 -18.31 14.80 -27.99
C PRO A 46 -18.07 13.47 -28.71
N LYS A 47 -16.88 13.28 -29.31
CA LYS A 47 -16.53 12.01 -29.99
C LYS A 47 -16.41 10.84 -29.02
N LEU A 48 -16.18 11.11 -27.73
CA LEU A 48 -15.95 10.12 -26.68
C LEU A 48 -17.16 9.92 -25.76
N GLU A 49 -18.30 10.54 -26.07
CA GLU A 49 -19.49 10.57 -25.19
C GLU A 49 -19.98 9.15 -24.83
N ASN A 50 -19.92 8.24 -25.79
CA ASN A 50 -20.35 6.84 -25.60
C ASN A 50 -19.20 5.89 -25.29
N GLU A 51 -17.96 6.36 -25.24
CA GLU A 51 -16.80 5.52 -24.99
C GLU A 51 -16.62 5.28 -23.48
N LYS A 52 -16.55 4.00 -23.10
CA LYS A 52 -16.31 3.58 -21.73
C LYS A 52 -15.08 2.68 -21.67
N VAL A 53 -14.33 2.83 -20.59
CA VAL A 53 -13.18 2.00 -20.26
C VAL A 53 -13.58 1.11 -19.09
N LEU A 54 -13.41 -0.19 -19.26
CA LEU A 54 -13.52 -1.16 -18.18
C LEU A 54 -12.15 -1.32 -17.52
N ILE A 55 -12.06 -0.91 -16.26
CA ILE A 55 -10.87 -0.99 -15.44
C ILE A 55 -11.03 -2.17 -14.48
N TYR A 56 -10.20 -3.18 -14.70
CA TYR A 56 -10.11 -4.50 -14.08
C TYR A 56 -11.40 -5.32 -13.97
N SER A 57 -11.66 -6.15 -14.99
CA SER A 57 -12.39 -7.40 -14.83
C SER A 57 -11.49 -8.57 -15.26
N GLU A 58 -10.76 -9.16 -14.33
CA GLU A 58 -10.55 -10.61 -14.39
C GLU A 58 -11.71 -11.19 -13.56
N GLU A 59 -12.57 -11.98 -14.20
CA GLU A 59 -13.86 -12.50 -13.70
C GLU A 59 -14.07 -12.35 -12.18
N GLY A 60 -14.80 -11.29 -11.78
CA GLY A 60 -15.12 -11.02 -10.38
C GLY A 60 -15.29 -9.53 -10.05
N ASN A 61 -16.21 -9.26 -9.11
CA ASN A 61 -16.83 -8.01 -8.61
C ASN A 61 -16.01 -6.72 -8.41
N ASP A 62 -14.72 -6.66 -8.77
CA ASP A 62 -13.82 -5.56 -8.46
C ASP A 62 -13.53 -4.62 -9.64
N SER A 63 -14.52 -4.44 -10.53
CA SER A 63 -14.37 -3.62 -11.73
C SER A 63 -14.90 -2.20 -11.57
N LEU A 64 -14.31 -1.29 -12.35
CA LEU A 64 -14.76 0.09 -12.51
C LEU A 64 -15.04 0.34 -13.99
N ILE A 65 -16.29 0.72 -14.32
CA ILE A 65 -16.62 1.23 -15.65
C ILE A 65 -16.62 2.76 -15.56
N ILE A 66 -15.74 3.39 -16.33
CA ILE A 66 -15.58 4.86 -16.35
C ILE A 66 -15.70 5.38 -17.78
N SER A 67 -16.30 6.56 -17.95
CA SER A 67 -16.35 7.19 -19.28
C SER A 67 -14.95 7.65 -19.69
N LYS A 68 -14.67 7.62 -21.00
CA LYS A 68 -13.37 8.08 -21.51
C LYS A 68 -13.15 9.57 -21.24
N ASN A 69 -14.22 10.37 -21.30
CA ASN A 69 -14.19 11.79 -20.95
C ASN A 69 -13.82 12.04 -19.49
N GLU A 70 -14.40 11.30 -18.55
CA GLU A 70 -14.05 11.43 -17.14
C GLU A 70 -12.62 10.96 -16.85
N LEU A 71 -12.19 9.87 -17.50
CA LEU A 71 -10.81 9.40 -17.42
C LEU A 71 -9.82 10.46 -17.93
N ASN A 72 -10.11 11.14 -19.06
CA ASN A 72 -9.28 12.24 -19.56
C ASN A 72 -9.20 13.41 -18.58
N LYS A 73 -10.31 13.78 -17.92
CA LYS A 73 -10.30 14.81 -16.87
C LYS A 73 -9.41 14.39 -15.70
N ILE A 74 -9.50 13.13 -15.27
CA ILE A 74 -8.66 12.56 -14.21
C ILE A 74 -7.18 12.65 -14.57
N GLU A 75 -6.80 12.31 -15.81
CA GLU A 75 -5.40 12.40 -16.27
C GLU A 75 -4.84 13.81 -16.15
N ILE A 76 -5.64 14.82 -16.49
CA ILE A 76 -5.23 16.23 -16.44
C ILE A 76 -5.11 16.70 -14.99
N LEU A 77 -6.08 16.35 -14.15
CA LEU A 77 -6.16 16.82 -12.76
C LEU A 77 -5.23 16.06 -11.80
N PHE A 78 -4.89 14.81 -12.10
CA PHE A 78 -4.10 13.91 -11.26
C PHE A 78 -2.92 13.35 -12.06
N PRO A 79 -1.85 14.13 -12.26
CA PRO A 79 -0.71 13.73 -13.08
C PRO A 79 0.03 12.49 -12.54
N VAL A 80 -0.21 12.11 -11.27
CA VAL A 80 0.35 10.91 -10.63
C VAL A 80 0.08 9.62 -11.43
N PHE A 81 -1.05 9.55 -12.13
CA PHE A 81 -1.40 8.38 -12.96
C PHE A 81 -0.49 8.19 -14.16
N LYS A 82 0.10 9.27 -14.69
CA LYS A 82 1.01 9.26 -15.84
C LYS A 82 2.44 9.66 -15.47
N ALA A 83 2.77 9.65 -14.18
CA ALA A 83 4.10 10.02 -13.70
C ALA A 83 5.19 9.15 -14.36
N GLU A 84 6.31 9.77 -14.75
CA GLU A 84 7.45 9.08 -15.32
C GLU A 84 8.05 8.07 -14.33
N PHE A 85 8.12 8.47 -13.06
CA PHE A 85 8.56 7.65 -11.93
C PHE A 85 7.40 7.53 -10.94
N PRO A 86 6.52 6.53 -11.10
CA PRO A 86 5.42 6.32 -10.17
C PRO A 86 5.94 6.03 -8.75
N SER A 87 5.31 6.65 -7.75
CA SER A 87 5.49 6.33 -6.33
C SER A 87 4.69 5.10 -5.92
N ASN A 88 4.82 4.63 -4.67
CA ASN A 88 3.93 3.56 -4.22
C ASN A 88 2.46 4.08 -4.14
N PRO A 89 1.45 3.20 -4.23
CA PRO A 89 0.06 3.62 -4.29
C PRO A 89 -0.42 4.48 -3.11
N ASN A 90 0.10 4.23 -1.90
CA ASN A 90 -0.29 4.99 -0.70
C ASN A 90 0.28 6.42 -0.75
N GLU A 91 1.54 6.58 -1.16
CA GLU A 91 2.16 7.89 -1.39
C GLU A 91 1.45 8.66 -2.52
N SER A 92 1.21 7.98 -3.65
CA SER A 92 0.50 8.54 -4.79
C SER A 92 -0.88 9.05 -4.40
N TYR A 93 -1.63 8.27 -3.60
CA TYR A 93 -2.94 8.67 -3.08
C TYR A 93 -2.84 9.86 -2.12
N ALA A 94 -1.90 9.82 -1.17
CA ALA A 94 -1.70 10.87 -0.16
C ALA A 94 -1.31 12.22 -0.78
N SER A 95 -0.70 12.22 -1.97
CA SER A 95 -0.26 13.45 -2.64
C SER A 95 -1.43 14.38 -3.01
N LYS A 96 -2.56 13.81 -3.44
CA LYS A 96 -3.73 14.58 -3.91
C LYS A 96 -4.96 13.70 -4.02
N THR A 97 -5.95 13.96 -3.16
CA THR A 97 -7.19 13.17 -3.13
C THR A 97 -8.37 13.86 -3.80
N TRP A 98 -8.29 15.16 -4.12
CA TRP A 98 -9.34 15.87 -4.83
C TRP A 98 -8.79 17.05 -5.64
N GLU A 99 -9.57 17.54 -6.61
CA GLU A 99 -9.30 18.76 -7.36
C GLU A 99 -10.60 19.36 -7.92
N ASN A 100 -10.66 20.69 -7.98
CA ASN A 100 -11.77 21.41 -8.61
C ASN A 100 -11.43 21.80 -10.05
N TYR A 101 -12.47 21.93 -10.89
CA TYR A 101 -12.36 22.35 -12.28
C TYR A 101 -13.64 23.06 -12.71
N ILE A 102 -13.56 23.85 -13.78
CA ILE A 102 -14.74 24.45 -14.42
C ILE A 102 -15.16 23.56 -15.59
N ASN A 103 -16.41 23.11 -15.61
CA ASN A 103 -16.95 22.31 -16.70
C ASN A 103 -17.33 23.16 -17.93
N GLN A 104 -17.77 22.50 -19.00
CA GLN A 104 -18.18 23.16 -20.26
C GLN A 104 -19.33 24.18 -20.11
N ASP A 105 -20.14 24.07 -19.05
CA ASP A 105 -21.23 25.01 -18.76
C ASP A 105 -20.77 26.21 -17.91
N GLY A 106 -19.47 26.33 -17.64
CA GLY A 106 -18.92 27.36 -16.77
C GLY A 106 -19.15 27.10 -15.27
N LYS A 107 -19.58 25.90 -14.89
CA LYS A 107 -19.84 25.53 -13.49
C LYS A 107 -18.65 24.84 -12.85
N GLU A 108 -18.36 25.21 -11.61
CA GLU A 108 -17.38 24.50 -10.80
C GLU A 108 -17.86 23.08 -10.46
N LYS A 109 -16.96 22.12 -10.63
CA LYS A 109 -17.13 20.70 -10.33
C LYS A 109 -15.86 20.20 -9.65
N SER A 110 -15.96 19.07 -8.96
CA SER A 110 -14.83 18.42 -8.32
C SER A 110 -14.72 16.97 -8.74
N ILE A 111 -13.48 16.48 -8.79
CA ILE A 111 -13.18 15.05 -8.79
C ILE A 111 -12.52 14.74 -7.45
N THR A 112 -13.02 13.71 -6.76
CA THR A 112 -12.54 13.33 -5.42
C THR A 112 -12.43 11.82 -5.27
N PHE A 113 -11.39 11.42 -4.55
CA PHE A 113 -11.08 10.06 -4.13
C PHE A 113 -11.02 9.96 -2.59
N SER A 114 -11.51 10.96 -1.86
CA SER A 114 -11.35 11.07 -0.40
C SER A 114 -12.18 10.07 0.43
N SER A 115 -13.14 9.36 -0.17
CA SER A 115 -13.91 8.31 0.51
C SER A 115 -13.26 6.94 0.36
N GLU A 116 -13.69 5.93 1.13
CA GLU A 116 -13.21 4.55 0.97
C GLU A 116 -13.43 4.02 -0.46
N ALA A 117 -14.64 4.22 -1.01
CA ALA A 117 -14.93 3.87 -2.40
C ALA A 117 -14.12 4.73 -3.39
N GLY A 118 -13.85 5.99 -3.05
CA GLY A 118 -12.97 6.88 -3.83
C GLY A 118 -11.55 6.36 -3.88
N ARG A 119 -10.99 5.90 -2.76
CA ARG A 119 -9.66 5.28 -2.70
C ARG A 119 -9.61 3.97 -3.48
N ASP A 120 -10.68 3.18 -3.44
CA ASP A 120 -10.79 1.96 -4.24
C ASP A 120 -10.71 2.30 -5.74
N ASN A 121 -11.48 3.29 -6.19
CA ASN A 121 -11.45 3.77 -7.57
C ASN A 121 -10.07 4.33 -7.95
N PHE A 122 -9.43 5.10 -7.05
CA PHE A 122 -8.07 5.60 -7.26
C PHE A 122 -7.11 4.44 -7.51
N CYS A 123 -7.12 3.41 -6.67
CA CYS A 123 -6.24 2.25 -6.82
C CYS A 123 -6.50 1.48 -8.12
N LEU A 124 -7.76 1.31 -8.54
CA LEU A 124 -8.10 0.68 -9.80
C LEU A 124 -7.57 1.47 -11.00
N ILE A 125 -7.76 2.80 -11.02
CA ILE A 125 -7.24 3.68 -12.06
C ILE A 125 -5.71 3.69 -12.05
N TYR A 126 -5.09 3.72 -10.87
CA TYR A 126 -3.64 3.66 -10.71
C TYR A 126 -3.05 2.39 -11.31
N ALA A 127 -3.65 1.24 -10.97
CA ALA A 127 -3.29 -0.03 -11.54
C ALA A 127 -3.46 -0.02 -13.07
N TYR A 128 -4.52 0.60 -13.60
CA TYR A 128 -4.79 0.61 -15.05
C TYR A 128 -3.67 1.28 -15.84
N TYR A 129 -3.20 2.43 -15.37
CA TYR A 129 -2.09 3.13 -16.03
C TYR A 129 -0.74 2.45 -15.83
N LEU A 130 -0.44 1.94 -14.63
CA LEU A 130 0.81 1.22 -14.43
C LEU A 130 0.85 -0.07 -15.25
N LYS A 131 -0.26 -0.80 -15.39
CA LYS A 131 -0.34 -2.01 -16.22
C LYS A 131 0.04 -1.73 -17.67
N GLN A 132 -0.49 -0.65 -18.25
CA GLN A 132 -0.12 -0.20 -19.60
C GLN A 132 1.36 0.17 -19.67
N LYS A 133 1.86 0.93 -18.69
CA LYS A 133 3.25 1.38 -18.62
C LYS A 133 4.24 0.21 -18.51
N ASN A 134 3.90 -0.79 -17.71
CA ASN A 134 4.73 -1.97 -17.46
C ASN A 134 4.73 -2.93 -18.67
N GLY A 135 3.66 -2.90 -19.48
CA GLY A 135 3.37 -3.89 -20.50
C GLY A 135 2.35 -4.90 -19.98
N GLU A 136 1.16 -4.87 -20.58
CA GLU A 136 0.02 -5.70 -20.18
C GLU A 136 0.32 -7.19 -20.34
N GLU A 137 0.70 -7.63 -21.54
CA GLU A 137 0.98 -9.05 -21.79
C GLU A 137 2.34 -9.51 -21.22
N LYS A 138 3.33 -8.62 -21.19
CA LYS A 138 4.71 -8.95 -20.83
C LYS A 138 4.84 -9.55 -19.42
N PHE A 139 4.05 -9.04 -18.47
CA PHE A 139 4.13 -9.41 -17.05
C PHE A 139 2.85 -10.05 -16.53
N LYS A 140 2.05 -10.66 -17.42
CA LYS A 140 0.76 -11.24 -17.07
C LYS A 140 0.89 -12.28 -15.96
N SER A 141 1.83 -13.22 -16.09
CA SER A 141 2.02 -14.29 -15.10
C SER A 141 2.50 -13.76 -13.74
N GLU A 142 3.45 -12.83 -13.74
CA GLU A 142 3.96 -12.20 -12.52
C GLU A 142 2.86 -11.42 -11.79
N ARG A 143 2.01 -10.71 -12.54
CA ARG A 143 0.88 -9.94 -12.03
C ARG A 143 -0.19 -10.84 -11.40
N GLU A 144 -0.64 -11.87 -12.11
CA GLU A 144 -1.60 -12.84 -11.60
C GLU A 144 -1.07 -13.50 -10.31
N LYS A 145 0.23 -13.82 -10.27
CA LYS A 145 0.88 -14.40 -9.09
C LYS A 145 0.93 -13.41 -7.92
N LEU A 146 1.31 -12.15 -8.15
CA LEU A 146 1.32 -11.12 -7.11
C LEU A 146 -0.08 -10.86 -6.54
N ILE A 147 -1.09 -10.80 -7.40
CA ILE A 147 -2.50 -10.65 -6.99
C ILE A 147 -2.91 -11.82 -6.07
N GLN A 148 -2.59 -13.06 -6.45
CA GLN A 148 -2.88 -14.23 -5.61
C GLN A 148 -2.14 -14.19 -4.27
N LEU A 149 -0.87 -13.80 -4.28
CA LEU A 149 -0.06 -13.63 -3.07
C LEU A 149 -0.68 -12.58 -2.14
N TYR A 150 -1.02 -11.39 -2.65
CA TYR A 150 -1.61 -10.32 -1.85
C TYR A 150 -3.02 -10.65 -1.35
N ARG A 151 -3.82 -11.36 -2.15
CA ARG A 151 -5.11 -11.92 -1.70
C ARG A 151 -4.93 -12.95 -0.58
N ALA A 152 -3.89 -13.78 -0.64
CA ALA A 152 -3.60 -14.74 0.41
C ALA A 152 -3.18 -14.06 1.72
N VAL A 153 -2.32 -13.03 1.65
CA VAL A 153 -1.99 -12.20 2.83
C VAL A 153 -3.25 -11.52 3.38
N ASN A 154 -4.03 -10.84 2.53
CA ASN A 154 -5.24 -10.16 2.98
C ASN A 154 -6.24 -11.11 3.64
N GLY A 155 -6.48 -12.28 3.04
CA GLY A 155 -7.38 -13.28 3.60
C GLY A 155 -6.85 -13.94 4.88
N LEU A 156 -5.54 -14.06 5.03
CA LEU A 156 -4.92 -14.55 6.28
C LEU A 156 -5.22 -13.57 7.42
N TYR A 157 -4.93 -12.28 7.21
CA TYR A 157 -5.15 -11.25 8.21
C TYR A 157 -6.65 -10.97 8.45
N GLU A 158 -7.48 -11.07 7.43
CA GLU A 158 -8.94 -11.03 7.58
C GLU A 158 -9.43 -12.12 8.53
N GLY A 159 -8.99 -13.37 8.32
CA GLY A 159 -9.37 -14.49 9.17
C GLY A 159 -8.82 -14.37 10.59
N LEU A 160 -7.60 -13.85 10.76
CA LEU A 160 -6.99 -13.62 12.08
C LEU A 160 -7.71 -12.54 12.88
N ASN A 161 -8.22 -11.49 12.22
CA ASN A 161 -8.86 -10.34 12.88
C ASN A 161 -10.39 -10.38 12.86
N TYR A 162 -11.00 -11.54 12.55
CA TYR A 162 -12.46 -11.72 12.54
C TYR A 162 -13.20 -10.80 11.54
N SER A 163 -12.61 -10.64 10.36
CA SER A 163 -13.14 -9.85 9.24
C SER A 163 -13.18 -8.33 9.49
N GLY A 164 -13.78 -7.59 8.57
CA GLY A 164 -13.88 -6.12 8.62
C GLY A 164 -13.94 -5.51 7.22
N THR A 165 -14.57 -4.34 7.11
CA THR A 165 -14.72 -3.64 5.82
C THR A 165 -13.38 -3.27 5.19
N TYR A 166 -12.35 -3.05 6.02
CA TYR A 166 -10.97 -2.82 5.59
C TYR A 166 -10.48 -3.90 4.61
N TYR A 167 -10.64 -5.18 4.96
CA TYR A 167 -10.22 -6.31 4.12
C TYR A 167 -11.00 -6.37 2.81
N GLY A 168 -12.29 -6.02 2.87
CA GLY A 168 -13.16 -5.85 1.70
C GLY A 168 -12.61 -4.82 0.72
N HIS A 169 -12.27 -3.62 1.21
CA HIS A 169 -11.67 -2.57 0.38
C HIS A 169 -10.31 -2.97 -0.18
N GLN A 170 -9.52 -3.73 0.59
CA GLN A 170 -8.17 -4.13 0.18
C GLN A 170 -8.16 -5.04 -1.07
N HIS A 171 -9.26 -5.75 -1.37
CA HIS A 171 -9.39 -6.51 -2.62
C HIS A 171 -9.25 -5.67 -3.88
N LYS A 172 -9.70 -4.41 -3.86
CA LYS A 172 -9.51 -3.44 -4.96
C LYS A 172 -8.16 -2.75 -4.88
N ARG A 173 -7.70 -2.45 -3.67
CA ARG A 173 -6.46 -1.68 -3.46
C ARG A 173 -5.20 -2.49 -3.78
N LEU A 174 -5.23 -3.81 -3.62
CA LEU A 174 -4.09 -4.68 -3.90
C LEU A 174 -3.68 -4.70 -5.38
N TYR A 175 -4.57 -4.37 -6.33
CA TYR A 175 -4.20 -4.29 -7.74
C TYR A 175 -3.18 -3.18 -7.98
N ALA A 176 -3.34 -2.03 -7.32
CA ALA A 176 -2.35 -0.95 -7.38
C ALA A 176 -1.00 -1.39 -6.82
N SER A 177 -1.01 -2.15 -5.72
CA SER A 177 0.20 -2.72 -5.12
C SER A 177 0.87 -3.72 -6.06
N ALA A 178 0.10 -4.60 -6.71
CA ALA A 178 0.62 -5.59 -7.65
C ALA A 178 1.30 -4.92 -8.85
N GLU A 179 0.64 -3.93 -9.48
CA GLU A 179 1.24 -3.21 -10.60
C GLU A 179 2.46 -2.38 -10.22
N TYR A 180 2.47 -1.81 -9.00
CA TYR A 180 3.65 -1.13 -8.50
C TYR A 180 4.82 -2.10 -8.28
N SER A 181 4.53 -3.31 -7.80
CA SER A 181 5.54 -4.37 -7.64
C SER A 181 6.10 -4.82 -9.00
N ILE A 182 5.25 -4.91 -10.02
CA ILE A 182 5.68 -5.15 -11.41
C ILE A 182 6.56 -4.00 -11.92
N TYR A 183 6.17 -2.75 -11.65
CA TYR A 183 6.99 -1.59 -12.01
C TYR A 183 8.39 -1.70 -11.38
N GLN A 184 8.49 -2.04 -10.09
CA GLN A 184 9.78 -2.28 -9.43
C GLN A 184 10.58 -3.41 -10.09
N LEU A 185 9.92 -4.52 -10.45
CA LEU A 185 10.53 -5.62 -11.21
C LEU A 185 11.11 -5.13 -12.55
N THR A 186 10.45 -4.19 -13.24
CA THR A 186 10.98 -3.63 -14.50
C THR A 186 12.24 -2.78 -14.32
N LYS A 187 12.47 -2.22 -13.13
CA LYS A 187 13.51 -1.21 -12.88
C LYS A 187 14.85 -1.73 -12.38
N GLY A 188 14.99 -2.99 -11.97
CA GLY A 188 16.32 -3.45 -11.56
C GLY A 188 16.46 -4.91 -11.17
N LYS A 189 17.48 -5.55 -11.78
CA LYS A 189 17.97 -6.91 -11.50
C LYS A 189 18.50 -7.10 -10.06
N GLU A 190 18.90 -6.02 -9.38
CA GLU A 190 19.53 -6.08 -8.05
C GLU A 190 18.62 -6.60 -6.92
N TYR A 191 17.29 -6.56 -7.10
CA TYR A 191 16.35 -7.18 -6.17
C TYR A 191 16.32 -8.71 -6.29
N PHE A 192 16.76 -9.26 -7.43
CA PHE A 192 16.70 -10.69 -7.75
C PHE A 192 18.04 -11.40 -7.50
N GLU A 193 19.14 -10.67 -7.59
CA GLU A 193 20.50 -11.20 -7.51
C GLU A 193 21.08 -11.12 -6.09
N LYS A 194 20.25 -11.37 -5.07
CA LYS A 194 20.76 -11.53 -3.70
C LYS A 194 21.38 -12.93 -3.56
N LYS A 195 22.61 -13.00 -3.07
CA LYS A 195 23.33 -14.27 -2.80
C LYS A 195 22.79 -15.05 -1.59
N TYR A 196 21.71 -14.58 -0.96
CA TYR A 196 21.14 -15.23 0.21
C TYR A 196 20.47 -16.55 -0.17
N ASN A 197 20.45 -17.49 0.77
CA ASN A 197 19.64 -18.68 0.63
C ASN A 197 18.16 -18.31 0.80
N PHE A 198 17.52 -18.00 -0.32
CA PHE A 198 16.10 -17.63 -0.38
C PHE A 198 15.20 -18.70 0.25
N GLN A 199 15.50 -19.99 0.05
CA GLN A 199 14.68 -21.07 0.60
C GLN A 199 14.63 -21.00 2.13
N LYS A 200 15.77 -20.76 2.80
CA LYS A 200 15.81 -20.59 4.26
C LYS A 200 14.97 -19.39 4.74
N GLN A 201 14.99 -18.28 4.00
CA GLN A 201 14.20 -17.09 4.37
C GLN A 201 12.70 -17.33 4.17
N LYS A 202 12.33 -17.99 3.06
CA LYS A 202 10.96 -18.44 2.82
C LYS A 202 10.49 -19.38 3.94
N ASP A 203 11.27 -20.40 4.29
CA ASP A 203 10.92 -21.35 5.34
C ASP A 203 10.70 -20.66 6.69
N LEU A 204 11.57 -19.69 7.03
CA LEU A 204 11.42 -18.90 8.26
C LEU A 204 10.15 -18.05 8.23
N TYR A 205 9.87 -17.38 7.11
CA TYR A 205 8.67 -16.59 6.94
C TYR A 205 7.40 -17.44 7.09
N ILE A 206 7.31 -18.58 6.40
CA ILE A 206 6.17 -19.51 6.48
C ILE A 206 6.01 -20.05 7.91
N LYS A 207 7.10 -20.46 8.58
CA LYS A 207 7.04 -20.92 9.99
C LYS A 207 6.54 -19.83 10.92
N THR A 208 6.92 -18.57 10.69
CA THR A 208 6.44 -17.44 11.49
C THR A 208 4.94 -17.25 11.34
N LEU A 209 4.40 -17.37 10.11
CA LEU A 209 2.95 -17.30 9.89
C LEU A 209 2.19 -18.47 10.54
N ILE A 210 2.72 -19.69 10.45
CA ILE A 210 2.13 -20.87 11.09
C ILE A 210 2.11 -20.69 12.61
N GLN A 211 3.21 -20.23 13.19
CA GLN A 211 3.29 -19.96 14.63
C GLN A 211 2.28 -18.89 15.03
N TYR A 212 2.20 -17.79 14.29
CA TYR A 212 1.25 -16.71 14.58
C TYR A 212 -0.20 -17.20 14.55
N VAL A 213 -0.59 -17.98 13.54
CA VAL A 213 -1.92 -18.60 13.50
C VAL A 213 -2.15 -19.51 14.70
N SER A 214 -1.18 -20.37 15.04
CA SER A 214 -1.28 -21.27 16.19
C SER A 214 -1.46 -20.50 17.50
N ASP A 215 -0.73 -19.40 17.67
CA ASP A 215 -0.79 -18.57 18.87
C ASP A 215 -2.17 -17.91 18.97
N GLU A 216 -2.65 -17.25 17.92
CA GLU A 216 -3.96 -16.58 17.89
C GLU A 216 -5.13 -17.57 18.10
N GLU A 217 -5.08 -18.76 17.50
CA GLU A 217 -6.09 -19.80 17.71
C GLU A 217 -6.07 -20.33 19.15
N SER A 218 -4.90 -20.43 19.79
CA SER A 218 -4.78 -20.92 21.16
C SER A 218 -5.37 -19.97 22.21
N GLN A 219 -5.41 -18.67 21.91
CA GLN A 219 -5.89 -17.62 22.81
C GLN A 219 -7.37 -17.26 22.62
N ASN A 220 -8.05 -17.81 21.61
CA ASN A 220 -9.43 -17.45 21.32
C ASN A 220 -10.40 -17.99 22.39
N VAL A 221 -10.97 -17.06 23.16
CA VAL A 221 -11.86 -17.28 24.31
C VAL A 221 -13.18 -17.96 23.90
N ASP A 222 -13.69 -17.71 22.68
CA ASP A 222 -14.91 -18.35 22.18
C ASP A 222 -14.77 -19.88 22.08
N TYR A 223 -13.54 -20.40 21.89
CA TYR A 223 -13.28 -21.84 21.87
C TYR A 223 -13.22 -22.49 23.26
N GLN A 224 -13.18 -21.68 24.33
CA GLN A 224 -13.02 -22.19 25.70
C GLN A 224 -14.36 -22.49 26.38
N GLU A 225 -15.47 -21.83 26.00
CA GLU A 225 -16.74 -21.89 26.75
C GLU A 225 -17.77 -22.91 26.23
N ASP A 226 -17.92 -23.17 24.91
CA ASP A 226 -18.82 -24.22 24.37
C ASP A 226 -18.09 -25.15 23.37
N ARG A 227 -17.44 -26.18 23.93
CA ARG A 227 -16.47 -27.06 23.25
C ARG A 227 -16.99 -27.84 22.05
N ARG A 228 -18.30 -28.01 21.86
CA ARG A 228 -18.81 -28.84 20.73
C ARG A 228 -19.14 -28.02 19.49
N TYR A 229 -19.84 -26.90 19.63
CA TYR A 229 -20.19 -26.05 18.50
C TYR A 229 -19.01 -25.17 18.06
N ASN A 230 -18.24 -24.66 19.01
CA ASN A 230 -17.14 -23.74 18.72
C ASN A 230 -15.91 -24.48 18.16
N LYS A 231 -15.71 -25.76 18.52
CA LYS A 231 -14.59 -26.57 17.99
C LYS A 231 -14.67 -26.76 16.47
N LYS A 232 -15.85 -26.99 15.89
CA LYS A 232 -16.00 -27.14 14.44
C LYS A 232 -15.62 -25.85 13.71
N ARG A 233 -16.11 -24.70 14.20
CA ARG A 233 -15.77 -23.38 13.64
C ARG A 233 -14.27 -23.07 13.78
N ALA A 234 -13.64 -23.47 14.89
CA ALA A 234 -12.20 -23.36 15.09
C ALA A 234 -11.42 -24.13 14.02
N THR A 235 -11.78 -25.39 13.83
CA THR A 235 -11.13 -26.24 12.83
C THR A 235 -11.31 -25.68 11.42
N GLU A 236 -12.54 -25.28 11.05
CA GLU A 236 -12.80 -24.68 9.73
C GLU A 236 -12.03 -23.36 9.52
N ARG A 237 -11.87 -22.54 10.57
CA ARG A 237 -11.07 -21.31 10.50
C ARG A 237 -9.59 -21.63 10.33
N ALA A 238 -9.04 -22.52 11.16
CA ALA A 238 -7.65 -22.93 11.08
C ALA A 238 -7.30 -23.54 9.71
N GLU A 239 -8.19 -24.35 9.14
CA GLU A 239 -8.05 -24.90 7.78
C GLU A 239 -7.99 -23.78 6.74
N LYS A 240 -8.90 -22.79 6.80
CA LYS A 240 -8.90 -21.63 5.88
C LYS A 240 -7.63 -20.79 6.01
N LEU A 241 -7.12 -20.57 7.23
CA LEU A 241 -5.87 -19.84 7.46
C LEU A 241 -4.68 -20.62 6.90
N GLN A 242 -4.64 -21.94 7.11
CA GLN A 242 -3.62 -22.82 6.56
C GLN A 242 -3.66 -22.84 5.02
N GLU A 243 -4.83 -22.82 4.40
CA GLU A 243 -4.95 -22.69 2.94
C GLU A 243 -4.27 -21.41 2.42
N LYS A 244 -4.42 -20.28 3.12
CA LYS A 244 -3.73 -19.03 2.74
C LYS A 244 -2.22 -19.18 2.85
N ILE A 245 -1.73 -19.80 3.91
CA ILE A 245 -0.30 -20.09 4.09
C ILE A 245 0.21 -21.01 2.97
N ASN A 246 -0.55 -22.05 2.61
CA ASN A 246 -0.17 -22.98 1.53
C ASN A 246 -0.07 -22.26 0.16
N ILE A 247 -0.95 -21.29 -0.11
CA ILE A 247 -0.85 -20.45 -1.31
C ILE A 247 0.45 -19.63 -1.29
N LEU A 248 0.78 -19.00 -0.16
CA LEU A 248 2.03 -18.25 -0.01
C LEU A 248 3.25 -19.16 -0.19
N GLU A 249 3.27 -20.31 0.48
CA GLU A 249 4.35 -21.28 0.35
C GLU A 249 4.52 -21.76 -1.11
N LYS A 250 3.42 -22.03 -1.81
CA LYS A 250 3.49 -22.46 -3.21
C LYS A 250 3.97 -21.36 -4.16
N LEU A 251 3.46 -20.14 -4.02
CA LEU A 251 3.67 -19.06 -4.99
C LEU A 251 4.91 -18.20 -4.72
N ILE A 252 5.45 -18.21 -3.51
CA ILE A 252 6.74 -17.58 -3.19
C ILE A 252 7.86 -18.46 -3.77
N THR A 253 8.24 -18.20 -5.02
CA THR A 253 9.21 -19.00 -5.77
C THR A 253 10.61 -18.39 -5.86
N ASN A 254 10.77 -17.12 -5.52
CA ASN A 254 12.05 -16.42 -5.52
C ASN A 254 12.04 -15.23 -4.54
N TYR A 255 13.20 -14.61 -4.35
CA TYR A 255 13.39 -13.52 -3.40
C TYR A 255 12.46 -12.33 -3.67
N PHE A 256 12.17 -12.02 -4.93
CA PHE A 256 11.25 -10.95 -5.27
C PHE A 256 9.86 -11.18 -4.69
N TYR A 257 9.26 -12.35 -4.91
CA TYR A 257 7.92 -12.62 -4.37
C TYR A 257 7.89 -12.61 -2.85
N LEU A 258 8.95 -13.11 -2.18
CA LEU A 258 9.04 -13.03 -0.72
C LEU A 258 9.11 -11.59 -0.23
N ASN A 259 9.99 -10.78 -0.82
CA ASN A 259 10.14 -9.38 -0.45
C ASN A 259 8.86 -8.58 -0.69
N GLN A 260 8.18 -8.82 -1.82
CA GLN A 260 6.91 -8.17 -2.13
C GLN A 260 5.80 -8.54 -1.15
N VAL A 261 5.69 -9.82 -0.79
CA VAL A 261 4.74 -10.30 0.23
C VAL A 261 5.03 -9.69 1.60
N GLN A 262 6.29 -9.67 2.04
CA GLN A 262 6.69 -9.10 3.33
C GLN A 262 6.44 -7.59 3.39
N ASN A 263 6.74 -6.86 2.30
CA ASN A 263 6.48 -5.43 2.23
C ASN A 263 4.98 -5.13 2.23
N PHE A 264 4.18 -5.91 1.50
CA PHE A 264 2.73 -5.78 1.53
C PHE A 264 2.18 -6.04 2.94
N GLU A 265 2.64 -7.12 3.59
CA GLU A 265 2.27 -7.43 4.97
C GLU A 265 2.60 -6.29 5.94
N LEU A 266 3.84 -5.80 5.90
CA LEU A 266 4.33 -4.70 6.73
C LEU A 266 3.61 -3.38 6.45
N THR A 267 3.21 -3.13 5.21
CA THR A 267 2.56 -1.86 4.86
C THR A 267 1.11 -1.79 5.36
N TYR A 268 0.42 -2.93 5.45
CA TYR A 268 -1.03 -2.96 5.64
C TYR A 268 -1.47 -3.59 6.97
N TYR A 269 -0.66 -4.43 7.62
CA TYR A 269 -1.10 -5.20 8.79
C TYR A 269 -0.14 -5.21 9.99
N LYS A 270 1.06 -4.61 9.88
CA LYS A 270 2.03 -4.49 10.96
C LYS A 270 2.45 -3.05 11.14
#